data_AF-A0AAJ0U432-F1
#
_entry.id   AF-A0AAJ0U432-F1
#
_cell.length_a   1.000
_cell.length_b   1.000
_cell.length_c   1.000
_cell.angle_alpha   90.00
_cell.angle_beta   90.00
_cell.angle_gamma   90.00
#
_symmetry.space_group_name_H-M   'P 1'
#
loop_
_entity.id
_entity.type
_entity.pdbx_description
1 polymer ?
#
loop_
_entity_poly.entity_id
_entity_poly.type
_entity_poly.pdbx_seq_one_letter_code
_entity_poly.pdbx_strand_id
1 'polypeptide(L)'
;MSAALELYAQLTEAPDEKTRARLIADAFDALEARFPQINDLATQSHVRESELRLQKEIKGVELQIKAVEARLQEQIREVDARLQGQIREVDARLQGQIKGIELQIREVDARMAEMEGRLRTELKQVEVSLHQAMAAQTRWLLGGLAVLGAVFKLVDLLIGP
;
A
#
# COMPACT_ATOMS: atom_id res chain seq x y z
N MET A 1 -57.68 7.72 61.18
CA MET A 1 -57.92 9.04 60.55
C MET A 1 -56.64 9.42 59.79
N SER A 2 -56.54 10.57 59.11
CA SER A 2 -55.23 10.96 58.54
C SER A 2 -54.31 11.37 59.70
N ALA A 3 -53.01 11.05 59.62
CA ALA A 3 -52.04 11.41 60.67
C ALA A 3 -52.02 12.93 60.97
N ALA A 4 -52.33 13.76 59.96
CA ALA A 4 -52.47 15.20 60.13
C ALA A 4 -53.73 15.59 60.91
N LEU A 5 -54.83 14.87 60.75
CA LEU A 5 -56.06 15.08 61.52
C LEU A 5 -55.91 14.63 62.99
N GLU A 6 -55.17 13.54 63.22
CA GLU A 6 -54.86 13.05 64.57
C GLU A 6 -53.94 14.01 65.33
N LEU A 7 -52.90 14.54 64.66
CA LEU A 7 -52.04 15.59 65.24
C LEU A 7 -52.82 16.88 65.50
N TYR A 8 -53.69 17.31 64.58
CA TYR A 8 -54.53 18.49 64.76
C TYR A 8 -55.40 18.38 66.01
N ALA A 9 -56.10 17.25 66.18
CA ALA A 9 -56.94 17.00 67.35
C ALA A 9 -56.12 17.06 68.66
N GLN A 10 -54.97 16.38 68.69
CA GLN A 10 -54.06 16.36 69.85
C GLN A 10 -53.52 17.74 70.23
N LEU A 11 -53.27 18.62 69.24
CA LEU A 11 -52.82 19.98 69.48
C LEU A 11 -53.92 20.91 70.01
N THR A 12 -55.17 20.73 69.57
CA THR A 12 -56.32 21.47 70.11
C THR A 12 -56.71 21.06 71.53
N GLU A 13 -56.49 19.80 71.90
CA GLU A 13 -56.81 19.26 73.22
C GLU A 13 -55.67 19.43 74.24
N ALA A 14 -54.50 19.90 73.81
CA ALA A 14 -53.33 20.06 74.67
C ALA A 14 -53.53 21.18 75.72
N PRO A 15 -53.23 20.92 77.01
CA PRO A 15 -53.54 21.82 78.12
C PRO A 15 -52.63 23.06 78.19
N ASP A 16 -51.42 23.01 77.62
CA ASP A 16 -50.43 24.09 77.68
C ASP A 16 -49.50 24.11 76.46
N GLU A 17 -48.81 25.25 76.28
CA GLU A 17 -47.87 25.51 75.16
C GLU A 17 -46.75 24.46 75.10
N LYS A 18 -46.27 24.00 76.26
CA LYS A 18 -45.17 23.04 76.35
C LYS A 18 -45.59 21.66 75.84
N THR A 19 -46.81 21.22 76.16
CA THR A 19 -47.35 19.96 75.63
C THR A 19 -47.59 20.06 74.13
N ARG A 20 -48.07 21.20 73.61
CA ARG A 20 -48.16 21.42 72.16
C ARG A 20 -46.81 21.34 71.47
N ALA A 21 -45.80 22.02 71.99
CA ALA A 21 -44.45 21.99 71.43
C ALA A 21 -43.86 20.57 71.39
N ARG A 22 -44.14 19.76 72.43
CA ARG A 22 -43.70 18.36 72.49
C ARG A 22 -44.40 17.49 71.45
N LEU A 23 -45.73 17.61 71.32
CA LEU A 23 -46.50 16.89 70.29
C LEU A 23 -46.03 17.23 68.86
N ILE A 24 -45.65 18.48 68.62
CA ILE A 24 -45.06 18.90 67.34
C ILE A 24 -43.70 18.23 67.11
N ALA A 25 -42.82 18.23 68.12
CA ALA A 25 -41.51 17.57 68.03
C ALA A 25 -41.65 16.06 67.76
N ASP A 26 -42.48 15.36 68.53
CA ASP A 26 -42.74 13.93 68.38
C ASP A 26 -43.31 13.60 66.97
N ALA A 27 -44.14 14.50 66.41
CA ALA A 27 -44.67 14.34 65.07
C ALA A 27 -43.61 14.55 63.97
N PHE A 28 -42.65 15.46 64.16
CA PHE A 28 -41.52 15.62 63.25
C PHE A 28 -40.56 14.41 63.32
N ASP A 29 -40.29 13.89 64.52
CA ASP A 29 -39.48 12.68 64.69
C ASP A 29 -40.14 11.46 64.01
N ALA A 30 -41.46 11.31 64.15
CA ALA A 30 -42.22 10.26 63.49
C ALA A 30 -42.26 10.43 61.96
N LEU A 31 -42.26 11.68 61.47
CA LEU A 31 -42.18 11.98 60.03
C LEU A 31 -40.80 11.64 59.47
N GLU A 32 -39.73 12.00 60.18
CA GLU A 32 -38.35 11.69 59.80
C GLU A 32 -38.09 10.19 59.78
N ALA A 33 -38.56 9.45 60.79
CA ALA A 33 -38.48 7.99 60.84
C ALA A 33 -39.24 7.30 59.69
N ARG A 34 -40.32 7.93 59.20
CA ARG A 34 -41.15 7.40 58.10
C ARG A 34 -40.56 7.69 56.73
N PHE A 35 -39.73 8.72 56.59
CA PHE A 35 -39.10 9.11 55.34
C PHE A 35 -37.57 9.30 55.50
N PRO A 36 -36.84 8.25 55.89
CA PRO A 36 -35.39 8.33 56.09
C PRO A 36 -34.65 8.77 54.82
N GLN A 37 -35.20 8.46 53.64
CA GLN A 37 -34.63 8.85 52.35
C GLN A 37 -34.68 10.35 52.03
N ILE A 38 -35.41 11.20 52.79
CA ILE A 38 -35.44 12.65 52.55
C ILE A 38 -34.04 13.27 52.67
N ASN A 39 -33.20 12.71 53.55
CA ASN A 39 -31.82 13.13 53.75
C ASN A 39 -30.87 12.68 52.61
N ASP A 40 -31.26 11.68 51.82
CA ASP A 40 -30.47 11.13 50.71
C ASP A 40 -30.83 11.75 49.35
N LEU A 41 -31.81 12.68 49.31
CA LEU A 41 -32.23 13.31 48.07
C LEU A 41 -31.18 14.31 47.58
N ALA A 42 -30.81 14.17 46.30
CA ALA A 42 -29.99 15.17 45.63
C ALA A 42 -30.74 16.52 45.63
N THR A 43 -30.12 17.53 46.25
CA THR A 43 -30.65 18.89 46.20
C THR A 43 -30.50 19.46 44.78
N GLN A 44 -31.28 20.50 44.47
CA GLN A 44 -31.12 21.25 43.22
C GLN A 44 -29.68 21.75 43.02
N SER A 45 -28.98 22.08 44.12
CA SER A 45 -27.56 22.46 44.09
C SER A 45 -26.66 21.31 43.62
N HIS A 46 -26.84 20.10 44.16
CA HIS A 46 -26.06 18.91 43.76
C HIS A 46 -26.26 18.56 42.28
N VAL A 47 -27.50 18.69 41.79
CA VAL A 47 -27.81 18.46 40.36
C VAL A 47 -27.13 19.51 39.49
N ARG A 48 -27.22 20.79 39.86
CA ARG A 48 -26.58 21.88 39.11
C ARG A 48 -25.06 21.78 39.08
N GLU A 49 -24.45 21.40 40.20
CA GLU A 49 -23.00 21.15 40.25
C GLU A 49 -22.59 20.00 39.33
N SER A 50 -23.35 18.91 39.35
CA SER A 50 -23.12 17.76 38.49
C SER A 50 -23.28 18.12 37.00
N GLU A 51 -24.29 18.92 36.66
CA GLU A 51 -24.51 19.43 35.30
C GLU A 51 -23.33 20.27 34.83
N LEU A 52 -22.85 21.22 35.65
CA LEU A 52 -21.69 22.05 35.31
C LEU A 52 -20.41 21.20 35.14
N ARG A 53 -20.21 20.20 36.00
CA ARG A 53 -19.09 19.27 35.88
C ARG A 53 -19.16 18.48 34.58
N LEU A 54 -20.32 17.92 34.24
CA LEU A 54 -20.53 17.18 33.01
C LEU A 54 -20.34 18.07 31.77
N GLN A 55 -20.85 19.31 31.78
CA GLN A 55 -20.62 20.27 30.69
C GLN A 55 -19.12 20.55 30.48
N LYS A 56 -18.35 20.67 31.57
CA LYS A 56 -16.90 20.84 31.49
C LYS A 56 -16.20 19.61 30.94
N GLU A 57 -16.59 18.42 31.37
CA GLU A 57 -16.06 17.14 30.88
C GLU A 57 -16.37 16.95 29.39
N ILE A 58 -17.61 17.20 28.97
CA ILE A 58 -18.04 17.15 27.56
C ILE A 58 -17.17 18.10 26.72
N LYS A 59 -17.02 19.36 27.15
CA LYS A 59 -16.16 20.32 26.44
C LYS A 59 -14.70 19.86 26.39
N GLY A 60 -14.21 19.23 27.45
CA GLY A 60 -12.88 18.62 27.48
C GLY A 60 -12.72 17.51 26.44
N VAL A 61 -13.69 16.61 26.36
CA VAL A 61 -13.72 15.52 25.38
C VAL A 61 -13.83 16.06 23.95
N GLU A 62 -14.68 17.07 23.69
CA GLU A 62 -14.78 17.71 22.37
C GLU A 62 -13.46 18.32 21.91
N LEU A 63 -12.71 18.95 22.82
CA LEU A 63 -11.37 19.48 22.51
C LEU A 63 -10.37 18.37 22.21
N GLN A 64 -10.41 17.27 22.97
CA GLN A 64 -9.57 16.09 22.72
C GLN A 64 -9.87 15.47 21.36
N ILE A 65 -11.16 15.31 21.01
CA ILE A 65 -11.59 14.79 19.72
C ILE A 65 -11.04 15.68 18.60
N LYS A 66 -11.22 17.00 18.67
CA LYS A 66 -10.69 17.93 17.66
C LYS A 66 -9.17 17.86 17.53
N ALA A 67 -8.45 17.71 18.65
CA ALA A 67 -7.00 17.57 18.63
C ALA A 67 -6.56 16.25 17.96
N VAL A 68 -7.27 15.15 18.24
CA VAL A 68 -7.02 13.85 17.59
C VAL A 68 -7.34 13.91 16.10
N GLU A 69 -8.47 14.50 15.71
CA GLU A 69 -8.85 14.68 14.31
C GLU A 69 -7.79 15.48 13.54
N ALA A 70 -7.31 16.60 14.10
CA ALA A 70 -6.26 17.41 13.49
C ALA A 70 -4.95 16.62 13.33
N ARG A 71 -4.56 15.84 14.35
CA ARG A 71 -3.37 14.98 14.29
C ARG A 71 -3.51 13.89 13.24
N LEU A 72 -4.68 13.25 13.15
CA LEU A 72 -4.95 12.22 12.14
C LEU A 72 -4.93 12.81 10.73
N GLN A 73 -5.50 13.99 10.52
CA GLN A 73 -5.42 14.68 9.23
C GLN A 73 -3.97 14.95 8.81
N GLU A 74 -3.13 15.37 9.75
CA GLU A 74 -1.71 15.60 9.46
C GLU A 74 -0.97 14.30 9.13
N GLN A 75 -1.21 13.24 9.90
CA GLN A 75 -0.63 11.92 9.63
C GLN A 75 -1.05 11.36 8.26
N ILE A 76 -2.32 11.55 7.88
CA ILE A 76 -2.82 11.16 6.56
C ILE A 76 -2.07 11.92 5.46
N ARG A 77 -1.93 13.25 5.59
CA ARG A 77 -1.20 14.06 4.61
C ARG A 77 0.27 13.66 4.49
N GLU A 78 0.93 13.37 5.60
CA GLU A 78 2.32 12.92 5.61
C GLU A 78 2.47 11.57 4.89
N VAL A 79 1.59 10.61 5.18
CA VAL A 79 1.58 9.31 4.52
C VAL A 79 1.30 9.46 3.02
N ASP A 80 0.32 10.27 2.63
CA ASP A 80 0.00 10.54 1.23
C ASP A 80 1.19 11.15 0.47
N ALA A 81 1.85 12.15 1.06
CA ALA A 81 3.03 12.79 0.47
C ALA A 81 4.18 11.78 0.31
N ARG A 82 4.41 10.94 1.32
CA ARG A 82 5.43 9.88 1.28
C ARG A 82 5.13 8.85 0.19
N LEU A 83 3.89 8.37 0.11
CA LEU A 83 3.49 7.40 -0.92
C LEU A 83 3.61 7.98 -2.33
N GLN A 84 3.21 9.23 -2.53
CA GLN A 84 3.41 9.91 -3.82
C GLN A 84 4.90 10.02 -4.18
N GLY A 85 5.77 10.30 -3.21
CA GLY A 85 7.22 10.31 -3.41
C GLY A 85 7.75 8.94 -3.83
N GLN A 86 7.35 7.88 -3.12
CA GLN A 86 7.77 6.51 -3.43
C GLN A 86 7.29 6.05 -4.81
N ILE A 87 6.05 6.38 -5.19
CA ILE A 87 5.52 6.07 -6.52
C ILE A 87 6.37 6.73 -7.61
N ARG A 88 6.67 8.03 -7.47
CA ARG A 88 7.51 8.76 -8.44
C ARG A 88 8.92 8.18 -8.55
N GLU A 89 9.51 7.77 -7.43
CA GLU A 89 10.84 7.15 -7.42
C GLU A 89 10.83 5.80 -8.17
N VAL A 90 9.83 4.96 -7.90
CA VAL A 90 9.64 3.68 -8.58
C VAL A 90 9.42 3.90 -10.07
N ASP A 91 8.56 4.84 -10.46
CA ASP A 91 8.31 5.17 -11.87
C ASP A 91 9.59 5.63 -12.57
N ALA A 92 10.36 6.52 -11.96
CA ALA A 92 11.62 6.99 -12.52
C ALA A 92 12.64 5.85 -12.69
N ARG A 93 12.73 4.95 -11.70
CA ARG A 93 13.59 3.78 -11.75
C ARG A 93 13.18 2.82 -12.87
N LEU A 94 11.89 2.51 -12.99
CA LEU A 94 11.37 1.64 -14.03
C LEU A 94 11.59 2.24 -15.42
N GLN A 95 11.35 3.54 -15.60
CA GLN A 95 11.65 4.24 -16.86
C GLN A 95 13.15 4.16 -17.20
N GLY A 96 14.03 4.31 -16.22
CA GLY A 96 15.47 4.14 -16.40
C GLY A 96 15.84 2.72 -16.83
N GLN A 97 15.26 1.70 -16.19
CA GLN A 97 15.48 0.29 -16.55
C GLN A 97 14.98 -0.03 -17.96
N ILE A 98 13.78 0.46 -18.34
CA ILE A 98 13.23 0.28 -19.68
C ILE A 98 14.17 0.87 -20.73
N LYS A 99 14.61 2.13 -20.55
CA LYS A 99 15.57 2.76 -21.47
C LYS A 99 16.89 1.99 -21.55
N GLY A 100 17.37 1.47 -20.41
CA GLY A 100 18.57 0.63 -20.37
C GLY A 100 18.42 -0.63 -21.21
N ILE A 101 17.29 -1.33 -21.06
CA ILE A 101 16.98 -2.54 -21.85
C ILE A 101 16.84 -2.20 -23.34
N GLU A 102 16.17 -1.09 -23.69
CA GLU A 102 16.05 -0.65 -25.08
C GLU A 102 17.42 -0.42 -25.74
N LEU A 103 18.37 0.18 -25.01
CA LEU A 103 19.74 0.36 -25.50
C LEU A 103 20.46 -0.99 -25.68
N GLN A 104 20.31 -1.91 -24.73
CA GLN A 104 20.89 -3.25 -24.84
C GLN A 104 20.33 -4.03 -26.04
N ILE A 105 19.02 -3.95 -26.29
CA ILE A 105 18.39 -4.57 -27.46
C ILE A 105 19.00 -4.00 -28.75
N ARG A 106 19.10 -2.67 -28.87
CA ARG A 106 19.72 -2.03 -30.05
C ARG A 106 21.18 -2.46 -30.26
N GLU A 107 21.93 -2.61 -29.18
CA GLU A 107 23.31 -3.07 -29.26
C GLU A 107 23.39 -4.52 -29.75
N VAL A 108 22.51 -5.40 -29.25
CA VAL A 108 22.40 -6.79 -29.72
C VAL A 108 22.02 -6.84 -31.19
N ASP A 109 21.02 -6.07 -31.63
CA ASP A 109 20.59 -5.99 -33.03
C ASP A 109 21.74 -5.55 -33.95
N ALA A 110 22.51 -4.53 -33.53
CA ALA A 110 23.66 -4.05 -34.28
C ALA A 110 24.75 -5.13 -34.41
N ARG A 111 25.04 -5.86 -33.32
CA ARG A 111 26.01 -6.97 -33.33
C ARG A 111 25.54 -8.13 -34.21
N MET A 112 24.24 -8.45 -34.19
CA MET A 112 23.67 -9.48 -35.07
C MET A 112 23.78 -9.07 -36.54
N ALA A 113 23.44 -7.82 -36.88
CA ALA A 113 23.57 -7.31 -38.25
C ALA A 113 25.04 -7.34 -38.74
N GLU A 114 26.00 -6.99 -37.88
CA GLU A 114 27.43 -7.11 -38.21
C GLU A 114 27.83 -8.56 -38.46
N MET A 115 27.40 -9.49 -37.60
CA MET A 115 27.68 -10.91 -37.73
C MET A 115 27.09 -11.50 -39.02
N GLU A 116 25.84 -11.17 -39.35
CA GLU A 116 25.22 -11.55 -40.62
C GLU A 116 26.01 -11.01 -41.82
N GLY A 117 26.49 -9.77 -41.76
CA GLY A 117 27.35 -9.17 -42.79
C GLY A 117 28.68 -9.90 -42.96
N ARG A 118 29.34 -10.27 -41.86
CA ARG A 118 30.58 -11.07 -41.87
C ARG A 118 30.34 -12.46 -42.47
N LEU A 119 29.33 -13.18 -41.99
CA LEU A 119 28.97 -14.50 -42.51
C LEU A 119 28.66 -14.47 -44.01
N ARG A 120 27.94 -13.45 -44.47
CA ARG A 120 27.66 -13.27 -45.91
C ARG A 120 28.93 -13.05 -46.73
N THR A 121 29.92 -12.37 -46.17
CA THR A 121 31.22 -12.12 -46.82
C THR A 121 32.06 -13.40 -46.85
N GLU A 122 32.13 -14.12 -45.74
CA GLU A 122 32.82 -15.42 -45.65
C GLU A 122 32.22 -16.45 -46.61
N LEU A 123 30.89 -16.55 -46.70
CA LEU A 123 30.20 -17.41 -47.66
C LEU A 123 30.60 -17.10 -49.11
N LYS A 124 30.63 -15.81 -49.49
CA LYS A 124 31.09 -15.39 -50.82
C LYS A 124 32.55 -15.75 -51.08
N GLN A 125 33.42 -15.58 -50.08
CA GLN A 125 34.83 -15.96 -50.21
C GLN A 125 34.99 -17.46 -50.40
N VAL A 126 34.25 -18.28 -49.64
CA VAL A 126 34.22 -19.74 -49.79
C VAL A 126 33.72 -20.12 -51.19
N GLU A 127 32.63 -19.53 -51.66
CA GLU A 127 32.08 -19.76 -53.01
C GLU A 127 33.11 -19.45 -54.10
N VAL A 128 33.76 -18.28 -54.04
CA VAL A 128 34.83 -17.90 -54.98
C VAL A 128 36.00 -18.88 -54.92
N SER A 129 36.43 -19.28 -53.72
CA SER A 129 37.55 -20.21 -53.55
C SER A 129 37.25 -21.58 -54.14
N LEU A 130 36.00 -22.06 -53.98
CA LEU A 130 35.54 -23.32 -54.57
C LEU A 130 35.52 -23.23 -56.09
N HIS A 131 34.99 -22.14 -56.66
CA HIS A 131 35.00 -21.93 -58.10
C HIS A 131 36.42 -21.89 -58.67
N GLN A 132 37.36 -21.21 -58.01
CA GLN A 132 38.75 -21.17 -58.42
C GLN A 132 39.41 -22.54 -58.34
N ALA A 133 39.18 -23.29 -57.26
CA ALA A 133 39.71 -24.64 -57.09
C ALA A 133 39.18 -25.60 -58.16
N MET A 134 37.86 -25.56 -58.43
CA MET A 134 37.24 -26.35 -59.50
C MET A 134 37.81 -25.97 -60.87
N ALA A 135 37.94 -24.68 -61.18
CA ALA A 135 38.51 -24.23 -62.45
C ALA A 135 39.97 -24.68 -62.62
N ALA A 136 40.78 -24.60 -61.56
CA ALA A 136 42.16 -25.08 -61.56
C ALA A 136 42.22 -26.60 -61.79
N GLN A 137 41.36 -27.37 -61.10
CA GLN A 137 41.25 -28.81 -61.27
C GLN A 137 40.82 -29.19 -62.69
N THR A 138 39.81 -28.53 -63.27
CA THR A 138 39.38 -28.74 -64.65
C THR A 138 40.52 -28.46 -65.63
N ARG A 139 41.28 -27.38 -65.42
CA ARG A 139 42.42 -27.02 -66.28
C ARG A 139 43.52 -28.07 -66.21
N TRP A 140 43.82 -28.60 -65.03
CA TRP A 140 44.76 -29.71 -64.83
C TRP A 140 44.29 -30.99 -65.51
N LEU A 141 43.02 -31.37 -65.39
CA LEU A 141 42.47 -32.56 -66.03
C LEU A 141 42.50 -32.46 -67.56
N LEU A 142 42.12 -31.32 -68.13
CA LEU A 142 42.20 -31.08 -69.57
C LEU A 142 43.65 -31.13 -70.08
N GLY A 143 44.58 -30.52 -69.35
CA GLY A 143 46.00 -30.60 -69.67
C GLY A 143 46.55 -32.03 -69.64
N GLY A 144 46.22 -32.80 -68.60
CA GLY A 144 46.60 -34.21 -68.49
C GLY A 144 46.05 -35.08 -69.63
N LEU A 145 44.77 -34.90 -69.98
CA LEU A 145 44.15 -35.58 -71.12
C LEU A 145 44.83 -35.23 -72.45
N ALA A 146 45.18 -33.96 -72.67
CA ALA A 146 45.88 -33.54 -73.88
C ALA A 146 47.27 -34.20 -74.01
N VAL A 147 48.02 -34.29 -72.90
CA VAL A 147 49.33 -34.99 -72.85
C VAL A 147 49.15 -36.48 -73.15
N LEU A 148 48.18 -37.15 -72.54
CA LEU A 148 47.89 -38.56 -72.82
C LEU A 148 47.55 -38.80 -74.30
N GLY A 149 46.74 -37.93 -74.91
CA GLY A 149 46.43 -38.01 -76.34
C GLY A 149 47.67 -37.85 -77.24
N ALA A 150 48.60 -36.95 -76.88
CA ALA A 150 49.87 -36.80 -77.61
C ALA A 150 50.77 -38.03 -77.48
N VAL A 151 50.86 -38.62 -76.28
CA VAL A 151 51.61 -39.87 -76.04
C VAL A 151 51.01 -41.03 -76.84
N PHE A 152 49.69 -41.19 -76.83
CA PHE A 152 49.00 -42.22 -77.60
C PHE A 152 49.32 -42.12 -79.10
N LYS A 153 49.25 -40.91 -79.67
CA LYS A 153 49.61 -40.65 -81.07
C LYS A 153 51.07 -40.99 -81.40
N LEU A 154 52.00 -40.75 -80.46
CA LEU A 154 53.42 -41.10 -80.63
C LEU A 154 53.63 -42.63 -80.59
N VAL A 155 52.90 -43.34 -79.72
CA VAL A 155 52.93 -44.81 -79.64
C VAL A 155 52.38 -45.42 -80.93
N ASP A 156 51.26 -44.90 -81.46
CA ASP A 156 50.72 -45.33 -82.76
C ASP A 156 51.72 -45.11 -83.90
N LEU A 157 52.50 -44.02 -83.89
CA LEU A 157 53.54 -43.76 -84.90
C LEU A 157 54.74 -44.71 -84.78
N LEU A 158 55.03 -45.22 -83.58
CA LEU A 158 56.17 -46.11 -83.32
C LEU A 158 55.84 -47.60 -83.52
N ILE A 159 54.56 -47.97 -83.42
CA ILE A 159 54.07 -49.36 -83.42
C ILE A 159 53.11 -49.66 -84.60
N GLY A 160 52.67 -48.63 -85.34
CA GLY A 160 51.87 -48.80 -86.56
C GLY A 160 52.65 -49.53 -87.67
N PRO A 161 51.95 -50.31 -88.53
CA PRO A 161 52.56 -51.22 -89.51
C PRO A 161 53.41 -50.54 -90.58
#